data_AF-A0AAC9HU66-F1
#
_entry.id   AF-A0AAC9HU66-F1
#
_cell.length_a   1.000
_cell.length_b   1.000
_cell.length_c   1.000
_cell.angle_alpha   90.00
_cell.angle_beta   90.00
_cell.angle_gamma   90.00
#
_symmetry.space_group_name_H-M   'P 1'
#
loop_
_entity.id
_entity.type
_entity.pdbx_description
1 polymer ?
#
loop_
_entity_poly.entity_id
_entity_poly.type
_entity_poly.pdbx_seq_one_letter_code
_entity_poly.pdbx_strand_id
1 'polypeptide(L)'
;MGGAGEVRAEILDIAGMLPIQRLIRQQENSSAIVAELVESWRGSEYPDAPQAVADLRHVGADLTAAIGALGRGAELLRDYSARL
;
A
#
# COMPACT_ATOMS: atom_id res chain seq x y z
N MET A 1 -1.58 5.30 -36.19
CA MET A 1 -1.41 6.70 -35.77
C MET A 1 -1.86 6.76 -34.33
N GLY A 2 -0.92 6.82 -33.38
CA GLY A 2 -1.25 7.04 -31.96
C GLY A 2 -1.30 8.54 -31.70
N GLY A 3 -2.49 9.09 -31.49
CA GLY A 3 -2.68 10.52 -31.20
C GLY A 3 -2.43 10.83 -29.71
N ALA A 4 -2.18 12.10 -29.37
CA ALA A 4 -2.01 12.54 -27.98
C ALA A 4 -3.16 12.09 -27.06
N GLY A 5 -4.39 12.02 -27.59
CA GLY A 5 -5.56 11.51 -26.85
C GLY A 5 -5.53 10.01 -26.53
N GLU A 6 -4.91 9.19 -27.39
CA GLU A 6 -4.78 7.74 -27.18
C GLU A 6 -3.71 7.44 -26.12
N VAL A 7 -2.58 8.15 -26.20
CA VAL A 7 -1.51 8.11 -25.18
C VAL A 7 -2.04 8.58 -23.83
N ARG A 8 -2.85 9.65 -23.81
CA ARG A 8 -3.51 10.15 -22.60
C ARG A 8 -4.42 9.09 -21.95
N ALA A 9 -5.22 8.37 -22.75
CA ALA A 9 -6.11 7.33 -22.23
C ALA A 9 -5.32 6.18 -21.60
N GLU A 10 -4.26 5.70 -22.27
CA GLU A 10 -3.40 4.62 -21.76
C GLU A 10 -2.74 4.99 -20.41
N ILE A 11 -2.25 6.24 -20.28
CA ILE A 11 -1.65 6.73 -19.04
C ILE A 11 -2.67 6.74 -17.88
N LEU A 12 -3.90 7.16 -18.15
CA LEU A 12 -4.96 7.19 -17.15
C LEU A 12 -5.39 5.78 -16.73
N ASP A 13 -5.44 4.84 -17.67
CA ASP A 13 -5.72 3.43 -17.38
C ASP A 13 -4.64 2.83 -16.48
N ILE A 14 -3.35 3.06 -16.77
CA ILE A 14 -2.23 2.62 -15.92
C ILE A 14 -2.37 3.19 -14.51
N ALA A 15 -2.65 4.50 -14.38
CA ALA A 15 -2.83 5.14 -13.08
C ALA A 15 -4.03 4.56 -12.31
N GLY A 16 -5.11 4.18 -13.00
CA GLY A 16 -6.30 3.54 -12.42
C GLY A 16 -6.09 2.08 -12.01
N MET A 17 -5.17 1.37 -12.66
CA MET A 17 -4.86 -0.03 -12.38
C MET A 17 -3.90 -0.24 -11.20
N LEU A 18 -3.27 0.83 -10.69
CA LEU A 18 -2.37 0.71 -9.53
C LEU A 18 -3.14 0.14 -8.31
N PRO A 19 -2.62 -0.88 -7.61
CA PRO A 19 -3.36 -1.64 -6.61
C PRO A 19 -3.47 -0.94 -5.25
N ILE A 20 -3.57 0.39 -5.22
CA ILE A 20 -3.53 1.23 -4.00
C ILE A 20 -4.62 0.81 -3.01
N GLN A 21 -5.87 0.66 -3.46
CA GLN A 21 -7.00 0.26 -2.60
C GLN A 21 -6.86 -1.15 -2.03
N ARG A 22 -6.21 -2.07 -2.78
CA ARG A 22 -5.92 -3.41 -2.27
C ARG A 22 -4.87 -3.34 -1.15
N LEU A 23 -3.83 -2.53 -1.35
CA LEU A 23 -2.77 -2.37 -0.36
C LEU A 23 -3.26 -1.66 0.91
N ILE A 24 -4.14 -0.65 0.79
CA ILE A 24 -4.79 0.00 1.95
C ILE A 24 -5.50 -1.05 2.81
N ARG A 25 -6.36 -1.89 2.20
CA ARG A 25 -7.06 -2.96 2.93
C ARG A 25 -6.11 -3.96 3.58
N GLN A 26 -5.00 -4.30 2.92
CA GLN A 26 -3.99 -5.19 3.51
C GLN A 26 -3.28 -4.54 4.70
N GLN A 27 -3.02 -3.23 4.64
CA GLN A 27 -2.42 -2.46 5.73
C GLN A 27 -3.36 -2.36 6.94
N GLU A 28 -4.65 -2.13 6.71
CA GLU A 28 -5.69 -2.11 7.75
C GLU A 28 -5.80 -3.49 8.43
N ASN A 29 -5.87 -4.56 7.65
CA ASN A 29 -5.91 -5.93 8.15
C ASN A 29 -4.66 -6.28 8.97
N SER A 30 -3.47 -5.93 8.46
CA SER A 30 -2.21 -6.16 9.18
C SER A 30 -2.18 -5.41 10.51
N SER A 31 -2.69 -4.18 10.55
CA SER A 31 -2.77 -3.37 11.77
C SER A 31 -3.72 -3.99 12.80
N ALA A 32 -4.87 -4.51 12.37
CA ALA A 32 -5.81 -5.21 13.24
C ALA A 32 -5.19 -6.48 13.85
N ILE A 33 -4.53 -7.30 13.02
CA ILE A 33 -3.82 -8.51 13.48
C ILE A 33 -2.75 -8.17 14.51
N VAL A 34 -1.95 -7.11 14.28
CA VAL A 34 -0.94 -6.67 15.25
C VAL A 34 -1.57 -6.27 16.58
N ALA A 35 -2.68 -5.54 16.56
CA ALA A 35 -3.37 -5.11 17.77
C ALA A 35 -3.89 -6.31 18.58
N GLU A 36 -4.52 -7.29 17.90
CA GLU A 36 -5.02 -8.52 18.52
C GLU A 36 -3.87 -9.36 19.11
N LEU A 37 -2.76 -9.53 18.39
CA LEU A 37 -1.60 -10.28 18.86
C LEU A 37 -0.92 -9.61 20.06
N VAL A 38 -0.77 -8.30 20.03
CA VAL A 38 -0.19 -7.54 21.16
C VAL A 38 -1.04 -7.72 22.41
N GLU A 39 -2.37 -7.71 22.28
CA GLU A 39 -3.25 -7.93 23.42
C GLU A 39 -3.24 -9.39 23.89
N SER A 40 -3.31 -10.34 22.96
CA SER A 40 -3.30 -11.77 23.28
C SER A 40 -2.00 -12.24 23.91
N TRP A 41 -0.87 -11.63 23.55
CA TRP A 41 0.45 -12.02 24.06
C TRP A 41 0.94 -11.17 25.22
N ARG A 42 0.13 -10.21 25.67
CA ARG A 42 0.44 -9.40 26.84
C ARG A 42 0.53 -10.31 28.08
N GLY A 43 1.74 -10.50 28.59
CA GLY A 43 2.00 -11.39 29.73
C GLY A 43 2.04 -12.88 29.36
N SER A 44 2.12 -13.21 28.07
CA SER A 44 2.30 -14.61 27.65
C SER A 44 3.72 -15.11 27.92
N GLU A 45 3.86 -16.41 28.16
CA GLU A 45 5.14 -17.08 28.36
C GLU A 45 5.88 -17.37 27.04
N TYR A 46 5.33 -16.98 25.89
CA TYR A 46 5.92 -17.24 24.58
C TYR A 46 7.12 -16.31 24.33
N PRO A 47 8.35 -16.84 24.25
CA PRO A 47 9.55 -16.02 24.10
C PRO A 47 9.63 -15.30 22.74
N ASP A 48 8.98 -15.84 21.71
CA ASP A 48 9.04 -15.33 20.34
C ASP A 48 7.99 -14.24 20.04
N ALA A 49 7.05 -14.02 20.96
CA ALA A 49 5.94 -13.08 20.78
C ALA A 49 6.39 -11.64 20.47
N PRO A 50 7.41 -11.07 21.14
CA PRO A 50 7.89 -9.71 20.83
C PRO A 50 8.44 -9.58 19.41
N GLN A 51 9.17 -10.60 18.93
CA GLN A 51 9.77 -10.57 17.59
C GLN A 51 8.69 -10.66 16.51
N ALA A 52 7.72 -11.56 16.65
CA ALA A 52 6.62 -11.68 15.68
C ALA A 52 5.78 -10.39 15.58
N VAL A 53 5.54 -9.69 16.70
CA VAL A 53 4.90 -8.35 16.69
C VAL A 53 5.77 -7.33 15.96
N ALA A 54 7.09 -7.34 16.18
CA ALA A 54 8.01 -6.44 15.51
C ALA A 54 8.04 -6.68 14.00
N ASP A 55 8.09 -7.94 13.55
CA ASP A 55 8.09 -8.31 12.13
C ASP A 55 6.81 -7.86 11.44
N LEU A 56 5.64 -8.05 12.08
CA LEU A 56 4.36 -7.58 11.53
C LEU A 56 4.27 -6.06 11.45
N ARG A 57 4.85 -5.32 12.41
CA ARG A 57 4.96 -3.86 12.33
C ARG A 57 5.82 -3.41 11.15
N HIS A 58 6.89 -4.13 10.84
CA HIS A 58 7.71 -3.85 9.65
C HIS A 58 6.90 -4.05 8.37
N VAL A 59 6.15 -5.17 8.26
CA VAL A 59 5.25 -5.40 7.12
C VAL A 59 4.23 -4.27 6.96
N GLY A 60 3.63 -3.78 8.06
CA GLY A 60 2.71 -2.64 8.03
C GLY A 60 3.37 -1.34 7.56
N ALA A 61 4.63 -1.11 7.94
CA ALA A 61 5.41 0.04 7.48
C ALA A 61 5.72 -0.04 5.97
N ASP A 62 6.11 -1.22 5.48
CA ASP A 62 6.39 -1.46 4.07
C ASP A 62 5.14 -1.26 3.20
N LEU A 63 3.98 -1.73 3.67
CA LEU A 63 2.70 -1.48 3.00
C LEU A 63 2.39 0.03 2.93
N THR A 64 2.62 0.76 4.02
CA THR A 64 2.42 2.22 4.07
C THR A 64 3.32 2.93 3.06
N ALA A 65 4.59 2.54 2.98
CA ALA A 65 5.55 3.10 2.02
C ALA A 65 5.13 2.80 0.56
N ALA A 66 4.71 1.56 0.28
CA ALA A 66 4.25 1.15 -1.05
C ALA A 66 2.99 1.91 -1.49
N ILE A 67 2.01 2.08 -0.60
CA ILE A 67 0.81 2.89 -0.84
C ILE A 67 1.20 4.32 -1.23
N GLY A 68 2.09 4.95 -0.45
CA GLY A 68 2.55 6.31 -0.73
C GLY A 68 3.30 6.45 -2.05
N ALA A 69 4.15 5.48 -2.40
CA ALA A 69 4.89 5.49 -3.67
C ALA A 69 3.95 5.35 -4.87
N LEU A 70 3.00 4.42 -4.82
CA LEU A 70 2.02 4.22 -5.89
C LEU A 70 1.04 5.40 -6.00
N GLY A 71 0.63 6.00 -4.89
CA GLY A 71 -0.20 7.21 -4.88
C GLY A 71 0.47 8.36 -5.62
N ARG A 72 1.73 8.68 -5.27
CA ARG A 72 2.51 9.70 -5.99
C ARG A 72 2.72 9.35 -7.46
N GLY A 73 2.95 8.07 -7.78
CA GLY A 73 3.07 7.60 -9.16
C GLY A 73 1.79 7.86 -9.97
N ALA A 74 0.61 7.55 -9.40
CA ALA A 74 -0.67 7.83 -10.04
C ALA A 74 -0.89 9.33 -10.27
N GLU A 75 -0.54 10.17 -9.30
CA GLU A 75 -0.63 11.63 -9.42
C GLU A 75 0.26 12.15 -10.55
N LEU A 76 1.53 11.72 -10.62
CA LEU A 76 2.45 12.11 -11.68
C LEU A 76 1.94 11.71 -13.06
N LEU A 77 1.37 10.50 -13.19
CA LEU A 77 0.76 10.04 -14.45
C LEU A 77 -0.42 10.92 -14.85
N ARG A 78 -1.30 11.27 -13.90
CA ARG A 78 -2.45 12.16 -14.15
C ARG A 78 -1.99 13.56 -14.55
N ASP A 79 -1.01 14.13 -13.86
CA ASP A 79 -0.45 15.45 -14.15
C ASP A 79 0.18 15.49 -15.54
N TYR A 80 0.92 14.45 -15.92
CA TYR A 80 1.49 14.33 -17.25
C TYR A 80 0.40 14.19 -18.32
N SER A 81 -0.63 13.36 -18.08
CA SER A 81 -1.77 13.19 -18.99
C SER A 81 -2.57 14.48 -19.22
N ALA A 82 -2.54 15.42 -18.28
CA ALA A 82 -3.21 16.72 -18.41
C ALA A 82 -2.43 17.70 -19.30
N ARG A 83 -1.17 17.41 -19.62
CA ARG A 83 -0.28 18.24 -20.44
C ARG A 83 -0.15 17.74 -21.89
N LEU A 84 -0.68 16.56 -22.19
CA LEU A 84 -0.77 15.96 -23.53
C LEU A 84 -2.01 16.47 -24.27
#